data_AF-A0A9D8XSP2-F1
#
_entry.id   AF-A0A9D8XSP2-F1
#
_cell.length_a   1.000
_cell.length_b   1.000
_cell.length_c   1.000
_cell.angle_alpha   90.00
_cell.angle_beta   90.00
_cell.angle_gamma   90.00
#
_symmetry.space_group_name_H-M   'P 1'
#
loop_
_entity.id
_entity.type
_entity.pdbx_description
1 polymer ?
#
loop_
_entity_poly.entity_id
_entity_poly.type
_entity_poly.pdbx_seq_one_letter_code
_entity_poly.pdbx_strand_id
1 'polypeptide(L)'
;ATNFRYKPAAAVVSCRRAGSTAALDVLNKYMTISSMPLVSSGYWNMVHGAKADDVLKDEEGLQTMRTLGRNMSWLLKSIEAGKKAGIIIPEKETPVKTNFIR
;
A
#
# COMPACT_ATOMS: atom_id res chain seq x y z
N ALA A 1 18.56 -3.61 -8.47
CA ALA A 1 17.87 -3.57 -7.16
C ALA A 1 16.54 -4.31 -7.27
N THR A 2 16.56 -5.63 -7.17
CA THR A 2 15.35 -6.46 -7.15
C THR A 2 15.04 -6.80 -5.70
N ASN A 3 13.82 -6.55 -5.24
CA ASN A 3 13.04 -7.48 -4.40
C ASN A 3 12.03 -6.82 -3.46
N PHE A 4 11.30 -5.82 -3.96
CA PHE A 4 10.00 -5.47 -3.37
C PHE A 4 8.81 -6.06 -4.12
N ARG A 5 9.02 -6.53 -5.35
CA ARG A 5 8.01 -7.21 -6.15
C ARG A 5 7.34 -8.34 -5.34
N TYR A 6 6.01 -8.38 -5.39
CA TYR A 6 5.12 -9.28 -4.64
C TYR A 6 5.19 -9.17 -3.10
N LYS A 7 5.97 -8.24 -2.53
CA LYS A 7 5.85 -7.90 -1.11
C LYS A 7 4.70 -6.91 -0.94
N PRO A 8 3.76 -7.16 -0.02
CA PRO A 8 2.67 -6.22 0.22
C PRO A 8 3.22 -4.91 0.79
N ALA A 9 2.59 -3.79 0.43
CA ALA A 9 2.95 -2.48 0.95
C ALA A 9 1.72 -1.57 1.12
N ALA A 10 1.88 -0.55 1.96
CA ALA A 10 0.90 0.50 2.15
C ALA A 10 1.64 1.83 2.35
N ALA A 11 1.15 2.89 1.74
CA ALA A 11 1.47 4.25 2.13
C ALA A 11 0.54 4.71 3.25
N VAL A 12 1.07 5.53 4.16
CA VAL A 12 0.31 6.29 5.14
C VAL A 12 0.76 7.74 5.03
N VAL A 13 -0.19 8.67 5.02
CA VAL A 13 0.10 10.11 4.97
C VAL A 13 -0.54 10.81 6.16
N SER A 14 0.10 11.87 6.63
CA SER A 14 -0.45 12.74 7.66
C SER A 14 -0.39 14.19 7.21
N CYS A 15 -1.43 14.97 7.52
CA CYS A 15 -1.46 16.40 7.20
C CYS A 15 -2.24 17.20 8.23
N ARG A 16 -1.86 18.47 8.41
CA ARG A 16 -2.62 19.41 9.23
C ARG A 16 -3.86 19.97 8.52
N ARG A 17 -3.80 20.07 7.19
CA ARG A 17 -4.85 20.64 6.31
C ARG A 17 -4.96 19.76 5.05
N ALA A 18 -4.92 20.35 3.85
CA ALA A 18 -4.98 19.66 2.58
C ALA A 18 -3.61 19.11 2.12
N GLY A 19 -3.64 18.28 1.07
CA GLY A 19 -2.46 17.72 0.39
C GLY A 19 -2.25 16.22 0.57
N SER A 20 -2.96 15.59 1.52
CA SER A 20 -2.85 14.16 1.79
C SER A 20 -3.25 13.28 0.61
N THR A 21 -4.37 13.56 -0.05
CA THR A 21 -4.81 12.76 -1.22
C THR A 21 -3.78 12.78 -2.35
N ALA A 22 -3.29 13.97 -2.73
CA ALA A 22 -2.29 14.09 -3.79
C ALA A 22 -0.97 13.38 -3.44
N ALA A 23 -0.52 13.48 -2.18
CA ALA A 23 0.66 12.76 -1.71
C ALA A 23 0.44 11.24 -1.74
N LEU A 24 -0.72 10.75 -1.29
CA LEU A 24 -1.06 9.34 -1.28
C LEU A 24 -1.11 8.76 -2.70
N ASP A 25 -1.72 9.48 -3.65
CA ASP A 25 -1.78 9.09 -5.06
C ASP A 25 -0.40 8.94 -5.67
N VAL A 26 0.51 9.87 -5.38
CA VAL A 26 1.90 9.80 -5.86
C VAL A 26 2.64 8.63 -5.23
N LEU A 27 2.52 8.43 -3.92
CA LEU A 27 3.20 7.35 -3.21
C LEU A 27 2.76 5.96 -3.70
N ASN A 28 1.46 5.78 -3.96
CA ASN A 28 0.93 4.51 -4.46
C ASN A 28 1.50 4.12 -5.83
N LYS A 29 1.84 5.08 -6.69
CA LYS A 29 2.44 4.79 -8.03
C LYS A 29 3.72 3.98 -7.92
N TYR A 30 4.58 4.28 -6.94
CA TYR A 30 5.86 3.58 -6.81
C TYR A 30 5.67 2.10 -6.47
N MET A 31 4.68 1.78 -5.63
CA MET A 31 4.34 0.41 -5.24
C MET A 31 3.75 -0.37 -6.42
N THR A 32 2.82 0.25 -7.15
CA THR A 32 2.16 -0.40 -8.29
C THR A 32 3.13 -0.65 -9.45
N ILE A 33 3.99 0.32 -9.78
CA ILE A 33 5.06 0.16 -10.80
C ILE A 33 6.04 -0.95 -10.38
N SER A 34 6.28 -1.12 -9.08
CA SER A 34 7.18 -2.14 -8.53
C SER A 34 6.54 -3.53 -8.40
N SER A 35 5.31 -3.73 -8.89
CA SER A 35 4.55 -4.99 -8.76
C SER A 35 4.33 -5.40 -7.29
N MET A 36 4.09 -4.43 -6.41
CA MET A 36 3.76 -4.67 -5.00
C MET A 36 2.24 -4.73 -4.82
N PRO A 37 1.69 -5.75 -4.13
CA PRO A 37 0.30 -5.73 -3.70
C PRO A 37 0.04 -4.56 -2.76
N LEU A 38 -0.82 -3.62 -3.18
CA LEU A 38 -1.18 -2.47 -2.37
C LEU A 38 -2.21 -2.89 -1.31
N VAL A 39 -1.92 -2.63 -0.04
CA VAL A 39 -2.83 -2.88 1.07
C VAL A 39 -3.62 -1.62 1.38
N SER A 40 -4.93 -1.71 1.19
CA SER A 40 -5.87 -0.64 1.50
C SER A 40 -6.51 -0.82 2.87
N SER A 41 -7.13 0.25 3.36
CA SER A 41 -8.01 0.24 4.52
C SER A 41 -9.47 0.44 4.10
N GLY A 42 -10.36 0.73 5.06
CA GLY A 42 -11.76 1.09 4.81
C GLY A 42 -11.94 2.47 4.16
N TYR A 43 -10.91 3.32 4.23
CA TYR A 43 -10.81 4.58 3.50
C TYR A 43 -9.34 4.84 3.12
N TRP A 44 -9.04 6.01 2.53
CA TRP A 44 -7.68 6.40 2.21
C TRP A 44 -6.81 6.46 3.48
N ASN A 45 -5.60 5.89 3.40
CA ASN A 45 -4.65 5.73 4.52
C ASN A 45 -4.07 7.08 4.98
N MET A 46 -4.91 7.94 5.55
CA MET A 46 -4.61 9.32 5.89
C MET A 46 -5.06 9.62 7.31
N VAL A 47 -4.31 10.47 8.00
CA VAL A 47 -4.67 11.00 9.33
C VAL A 47 -4.42 12.50 9.40
N HIS A 48 -5.18 13.20 10.23
CA HIS A 48 -5.09 14.66 10.36
C HIS A 48 -4.66 15.10 11.76
N GLY A 49 -3.79 16.11 11.81
CA GLY A 49 -3.35 16.71 13.08
C GLY A 49 -2.26 17.77 12.88
N ALA A 50 -2.24 18.81 13.73
CA ALA A 50 -1.14 19.79 13.72
C ALA A 50 0.08 19.28 14.49
N LYS A 51 -0.15 18.42 15.48
CA LYS A 51 0.85 17.69 16.26
C LYS A 51 0.40 16.24 16.49
N ALA A 52 1.29 15.40 17.03
CA ALA A 52 1.01 13.99 17.28
C ALA A 52 -0.25 13.76 18.14
N ASP A 53 -0.44 14.56 19.20
CA ASP A 53 -1.63 14.43 20.06
C ASP A 53 -2.94 14.73 19.33
N ASP A 54 -2.91 15.54 18.27
CA ASP A 54 -4.11 15.85 17.51
C ASP A 54 -4.54 14.67 16.64
N VAL A 55 -3.58 13.89 16.12
CA VAL A 55 -3.85 12.65 15.39
C VAL A 55 -4.59 11.65 16.28
N LEU A 56 -4.33 11.66 17.59
CA LEU A 56 -5.05 10.80 18.53
C LEU A 56 -6.55 11.15 18.65
N LYS A 57 -6.93 12.37 18.25
CA LYS A 57 -8.31 12.86 18.23
C LYS A 57 -8.98 12.68 16.88
N ASP A 58 -8.23 12.33 15.83
CA ASP A 58 -8.77 11.91 14.54
C ASP A 58 -9.24 10.45 14.65
N GLU A 59 -10.39 10.25 15.29
CA GLU A 59 -10.91 8.92 15.60
C GLU A 59 -11.18 8.06 14.34
N GLU A 60 -11.64 8.70 13.27
CA GLU A 60 -11.86 8.07 11.95
C GLU A 60 -10.53 7.72 11.28
N GLY A 61 -9.56 8.64 11.27
CA GLY A 61 -8.21 8.36 10.79
C GLY A 61 -7.55 7.21 11.55
N LEU A 62 -7.67 7.17 12.88
CA LEU A 62 -7.18 6.06 13.68
C LEU A 62 -7.93 4.74 13.40
N GLN A 63 -9.23 4.80 13.11
CA GLN A 63 -10.00 3.62 12.69
C GLN A 63 -9.45 3.07 11.37
N THR A 64 -9.19 3.97 10.41
CA THR A 64 -8.52 3.66 9.15
C THR A 64 -7.16 3.00 9.41
N MET A 65 -6.33 3.50 10.33
CA MET A 65 -5.03 2.90 10.64
C MET A 65 -5.15 1.50 11.26
N ARG A 66 -6.10 1.30 12.18
CA ARG A 66 -6.36 -0.03 12.78
C ARG A 66 -6.82 -1.03 11.73
N THR A 67 -7.70 -0.64 10.82
CA THR A 67 -8.17 -1.48 9.71
C THR A 67 -7.04 -1.79 8.74
N LEU A 68 -6.18 -0.82 8.42
CA LEU A 68 -4.99 -1.04 7.58
C LEU A 68 -4.08 -2.11 8.17
N GLY A 69 -3.78 -2.02 9.47
CA GLY A 69 -2.95 -3.01 10.18
C GLY A 69 -3.55 -4.42 10.15
N ARG A 70 -4.87 -4.54 10.34
CA ARG A 70 -5.59 -5.82 10.25
C ARG A 70 -5.52 -6.40 8.84
N ASN A 71 -5.74 -5.58 7.81
CA ASN A 71 -5.68 -6.00 6.41
C ASN A 71 -4.26 -6.43 6.01
N MET A 72 -3.23 -5.70 6.44
CA MET A 72 -1.83 -6.06 6.23
C MET A 72 -1.50 -7.39 6.90
N SER A 73 -1.89 -7.57 8.16
CA SER A 73 -1.69 -8.83 8.88
C SER A 73 -2.38 -9.99 8.17
N TRP A 74 -3.62 -9.81 7.72
CA TRP A 74 -4.34 -10.84 6.97
C TRP A 74 -3.61 -11.20 5.68
N LEU A 75 -3.21 -10.21 4.87
CA LEU A 75 -2.52 -10.47 3.61
C LEU A 75 -1.18 -11.17 3.79
N LEU A 76 -0.39 -10.78 4.80
CA LEU A 76 0.88 -11.45 5.14
C LEU A 76 0.65 -12.93 5.48
N LYS A 77 -0.37 -13.23 6.29
CA LYS A 77 -0.74 -14.60 6.63
C LYS A 77 -1.23 -15.38 5.40
N SER A 78 -1.99 -14.75 4.51
CA SER A 78 -2.46 -15.36 3.26
C SER A 78 -1.31 -15.68 2.31
N ILE A 79 -0.34 -14.78 2.15
CA ILE A 79 0.86 -15.02 1.35
C ILE A 79 1.66 -16.20 1.91
N GLU A 80 1.84 -16.25 3.23
CA GLU A 80 2.54 -17.35 3.88
C GLU A 80 1.81 -18.69 3.72
N ALA A 81 0.48 -18.70 3.85
CA ALA A 81 -0.34 -19.87 3.58
C ALA A 81 -0.23 -20.33 2.12
N GLY A 82 -0.25 -19.40 1.16
CA GLY A 82 -0.06 -19.69 -0.26
C GLY A 82 1.30 -20.33 -0.55
N LYS A 83 2.38 -19.82 0.05
CA LYS A 83 3.71 -20.44 -0.07
C LYS A 83 3.72 -21.88 0.44
N LYS A 84 3.10 -22.14 1.59
CA LYS A 84 2.98 -23.49 2.17
C LYS A 84 2.15 -24.44 1.30
N ALA A 85 1.15 -23.90 0.58
CA ALA A 85 0.35 -24.64 -0.39
C ALA A 85 1.04 -24.82 -1.76
N GLY A 86 2.28 -24.35 -1.93
CA GLY A 86 3.02 -24.46 -3.19
C GLY A 86 2.65 -23.41 -4.23
N ILE A 87 1.93 -22.35 -3.85
CA ILE A 87 1.66 -21.20 -4.74
C ILE A 87 2.93 -20.35 -4.81
N ILE A 88 3.66 -20.51 -5.90
CA ILE A 88 4.91 -19.78 -6.15
C ILE A 88 4.67 -18.43 -6.81
N ILE A 89 5.65 -17.54 -6.67
CA ILE A 89 5.69 -16.27 -7.38
C ILE A 89 5.74 -16.56 -8.89
N PRO A 90 4.91 -15.90 -9.72
CA PRO A 90 4.91 -16.12 -11.16
C PRO A 90 6.23 -15.68 -11.80
N GLU A 91 6.61 -16.37 -12.87
CA GLU A 91 7.76 -15.98 -13.68
C GLU A 91 7.54 -14.60 -14.29
N LYS A 92 8.64 -13.83 -14.37
CA LYS A 92 8.59 -12.50 -14.96
C LYS A 92 8.47 -12.63 -16.48
N GLU A 93 7.42 -12.04 -17.04
CA GLU A 93 7.27 -11.92 -18.49
C GLU A 93 8.43 -11.12 -19.11
N THR A 94 8.87 -11.55 -20.29
CA THR A 94 9.88 -10.87 -21.10
C THR A 94 9.34 -9.50 -21.55
N PRO A 95 10.01 -8.38 -21.25
CA PRO A 95 9.52 -7.06 -21.64
C PRO A 95 9.45 -6.90 -23.16
N VAL A 96 8.27 -6.52 -23.68
CA VAL A 96 8.10 -6.07 -25.07
C VAL A 96 8.27 -4.55 -25.13
N LYS A 97 9.15 -4.06 -26.01
CA LYS A 97 9.36 -2.61 -26.21
C LYS A 97 8.69 -2.17 -27.51
N THR A 98 7.85 -1.15 -27.44
CA THR A 98 7.25 -0.50 -28.63
C THR A 98 7.09 1.01 -28.37
N ASN A 99 7.18 1.82 -29.43
CA ASN A 99 7.07 3.28 -29.36
C ASN A 99 5.62 3.74 -29.61
N PHE A 100 4.69 3.32 -28.75
CA PHE A 100 3.25 3.69 -28.76
C PHE A 100 2.46 3.38 -30.05
N ILE A 101 3.13 2.91 -31.10
CA ILE A 101 2.61 2.68 -32.45
C ILE A 101 2.99 1.25 -32.85
N ARG A 102 2.12 0.60 -33.63
CA ARG A 102 2.41 -0.63 -34.38
C ARG A 102 2.40 -0.31 -35.86
#